data_AF-A0A7S0JCA1-F1
#
_entry.id   AF-A0A7S0JCA1-F1
#
_cell.length_a   1.000
_cell.length_b   1.000
_cell.length_c   1.000
_cell.angle_alpha   90.00
_cell.angle_beta   90.00
_cell.angle_gamma   90.00
#
_symmetry.space_group_name_H-M   'P 1'
#
loop_
_entity.id
_entity.type
_entity.pdbx_description
1 polymer ?
#
loop_
_entity_poly.entity_id
_entity_poly.type
_entity_poly.pdbx_seq_one_letter_code
_entity_poly.pdbx_strand_id
1 'polypeptide(L)'
;RIELLRRFDFDHTRMTMSVVVRLPDGRIFCYCKGAPEKLSVRCDPRSMPADYAAQASEHAMNGCYVLSLACKELQEVPTQGASAVRDQLECELRFVSLLLFRNELKDSSAAAIASLKTGDVRPVMVTGDNAQCGYYIARKCSLLSPGSRVLLAKTQKSDAERLVEWREMGVAGACSLSTEQVEGLMLAGAE
;
A
#
# COMPACT_ATOMS: atom_id res chain seq x y z
N ARG A 1 -31.53 -3.76 -13.02
CA ARG A 1 -30.10 -3.82 -13.43
C ARG A 1 -29.39 -2.59 -12.87
N ILE A 2 -28.13 -2.69 -12.47
CA ILE A 2 -27.34 -1.51 -12.10
C ILE A 2 -26.87 -0.82 -13.40
N GLU A 3 -27.09 0.47 -13.52
CA GLU A 3 -26.70 1.30 -14.66
C GLU A 3 -25.56 2.24 -14.24
N LEU A 4 -24.47 2.28 -15.02
CA LEU A 4 -23.36 3.22 -14.79
C LEU A 4 -23.67 4.55 -15.48
N LEU A 5 -23.91 5.61 -14.70
CA LEU A 5 -24.22 6.94 -15.21
C LEU A 5 -22.95 7.78 -15.44
N ARG A 6 -21.94 7.63 -14.57
CA ARG A 6 -20.67 8.34 -14.69
C ARG A 6 -19.54 7.59 -14.01
N ARG A 7 -18.32 7.74 -14.53
CA ARG A 7 -17.09 7.24 -13.93
C ARG A 7 -16.06 8.36 -13.86
N PHE A 8 -15.44 8.51 -12.70
CA PHE A 8 -14.25 9.32 -12.49
C PHE A 8 -13.10 8.39 -12.19
N ASP A 9 -12.14 8.33 -13.11
CA ASP A 9 -10.95 7.51 -12.92
C ASP A 9 -10.10 8.00 -11.76
N PHE A 10 -9.20 7.11 -11.35
CA PHE A 10 -8.26 7.40 -10.29
C PHE A 10 -7.44 8.64 -10.62
N ASP A 11 -7.40 9.58 -9.68
CA ASP A 11 -6.62 10.81 -9.79
C ASP A 11 -5.51 10.77 -8.73
N HIS A 12 -4.25 10.89 -9.18
CA HIS A 12 -3.08 10.79 -8.30
C HIS A 12 -2.97 11.93 -7.29
N THR A 13 -3.57 13.10 -7.56
CA THR A 13 -3.56 14.23 -6.62
C THR A 13 -4.64 14.03 -5.55
N ARG A 14 -5.80 13.51 -5.94
CA ARG A 14 -6.93 13.24 -5.04
C ARG A 14 -6.79 11.93 -4.28
N MET A 15 -6.07 10.97 -4.85
CA MET A 15 -5.99 9.56 -4.43
C MET A 15 -7.38 8.91 -4.26
N THR A 16 -8.33 9.30 -5.11
CA THR A 16 -9.71 8.77 -5.12
C THR A 16 -10.12 8.35 -6.53
N MET A 17 -11.11 7.48 -6.60
CA MET A 17 -11.85 7.06 -7.78
C MET A 17 -13.33 6.97 -7.40
N SER A 18 -14.24 7.39 -8.28
CA SER A 18 -15.68 7.32 -8.00
C SER A 18 -16.50 6.91 -9.21
N VAL A 19 -17.68 6.35 -8.94
CA VAL A 19 -18.69 6.01 -9.93
C VAL A 19 -20.05 6.51 -9.47
N VAL A 20 -20.86 6.96 -10.42
CA VAL A 20 -22.27 7.26 -10.21
C VAL A 20 -23.09 6.18 -10.88
N VAL A 21 -23.95 5.52 -10.13
CA VAL A 21 -24.77 4.41 -10.61
C VAL A 21 -26.24 4.64 -10.29
N ARG A 22 -27.13 4.15 -11.15
CA ARG A 22 -28.55 3.98 -10.87
C ARG A 22 -28.81 2.53 -10.47
N LEU A 23 -29.41 2.33 -9.31
CA LEU A 23 -29.82 1.03 -8.82
C LEU A 23 -31.13 0.57 -9.50
N PRO A 24 -31.47 -0.73 -9.42
CA PRO A 24 -32.70 -1.25 -10.03
C PRO A 24 -33.99 -0.61 -9.49
N ASP A 25 -33.95 -0.06 -8.29
CA ASP A 25 -35.07 0.66 -7.64
C ASP A 25 -35.15 2.15 -8.03
N GLY A 26 -34.28 2.60 -8.93
CA GLY A 26 -34.25 3.97 -9.43
C GLY A 26 -33.37 4.92 -8.62
N ARG A 27 -32.91 4.55 -7.42
CA ARG A 27 -32.04 5.39 -6.60
C ARG A 27 -30.67 5.58 -7.25
N ILE A 28 -30.09 6.76 -7.07
CA ILE A 28 -28.80 7.12 -7.65
C ILE A 28 -27.77 7.22 -6.53
N PHE A 29 -26.63 6.56 -6.69
CA PHE A 29 -25.55 6.60 -5.72
C PHE A 29 -24.23 7.00 -6.37
N CYS A 30 -23.50 7.89 -5.68
CA CYS A 30 -22.07 8.05 -5.85
C CYS A 30 -21.37 7.07 -4.91
N TYR A 31 -20.54 6.17 -5.45
CA TYR A 31 -19.60 5.36 -4.68
C TYR A 31 -18.19 5.88 -4.92
N CYS A 32 -17.44 6.12 -3.85
CA CYS A 32 -16.08 6.62 -3.91
C CYS A 32 -15.16 5.71 -3.10
N LYS A 33 -14.03 5.32 -3.70
CA LYS A 33 -12.95 4.61 -3.03
C LYS A 33 -11.66 5.42 -3.12
N GLY A 34 -10.82 5.32 -2.10
CA GLY A 34 -9.54 6.02 -2.10
C GLY A 34 -8.68 5.72 -0.88
N ALA A 35 -7.55 6.39 -0.82
CA ALA A 35 -6.65 6.33 0.33
C ALA A 35 -7.39 6.79 1.61
N PRO A 36 -7.23 6.13 2.76
CA PRO A 36 -7.99 6.44 3.98
C PRO A 36 -7.93 7.92 4.39
N GLU A 37 -6.73 8.50 4.38
CA GLU A 37 -6.48 9.90 4.75
C GLU A 37 -7.08 10.92 3.76
N LYS A 38 -7.33 10.50 2.51
CA LYS A 38 -7.94 11.37 1.49
C LYS A 38 -9.45 11.22 1.41
N LEU A 39 -9.99 10.04 1.73
CA LEU A 39 -11.42 9.82 1.75
C LEU A 39 -12.06 10.34 3.03
N SER A 40 -11.39 10.25 4.17
CA SER A 40 -11.93 10.69 5.47
C SER A 40 -12.31 12.17 5.48
N VAL A 41 -11.51 13.03 4.86
CA VAL A 41 -11.78 14.48 4.73
C VAL A 41 -12.96 14.78 3.79
N ARG A 42 -13.44 13.80 3.03
CA ARG A 42 -14.59 13.89 2.12
C ARG A 42 -15.85 13.25 2.70
N CYS A 43 -15.73 12.57 3.84
CA CYS A 43 -16.85 11.91 4.50
C CYS A 43 -17.52 12.85 5.51
N ASP A 44 -18.81 12.64 5.77
CA ASP A 44 -19.48 13.21 6.93
C ASP A 44 -18.83 12.65 8.21
N PRO A 45 -18.26 13.48 9.08
CA PRO A 45 -17.62 13.04 10.32
C PRO A 45 -18.54 12.20 11.22
N ARG A 46 -19.86 12.40 11.16
CA ARG A 46 -20.86 11.63 11.93
C ARG A 46 -21.00 10.18 11.46
N SER A 47 -20.57 9.89 10.22
CA SER A 47 -20.57 8.54 9.67
C SER A 47 -19.29 7.76 9.97
N MET A 48 -18.27 8.43 10.50
CA MET A 48 -16.94 7.86 10.70
C MET A 48 -16.81 7.25 12.11
N PRO A 49 -16.32 6.01 12.23
CA PRO A 49 -15.89 5.47 13.52
C PRO A 49 -14.77 6.31 14.13
N ALA A 50 -14.79 6.48 15.47
CA ALA A 50 -13.77 7.26 16.18
C ALA A 50 -12.36 6.67 16.05
N ASP A 51 -12.27 5.35 15.88
CA ASP A 51 -11.04 4.58 15.74
C ASP A 51 -10.62 4.35 14.28
N TYR A 52 -11.32 4.94 13.31
CA TYR A 52 -11.08 4.75 11.87
C TYR A 52 -9.60 4.89 11.47
N ALA A 53 -8.95 5.97 11.91
CA ALA A 53 -7.55 6.23 11.57
C ALA A 53 -6.60 5.21 12.21
N ALA A 54 -6.89 4.79 13.44
CA ALA A 54 -6.11 3.78 14.15
C ALA A 54 -6.24 2.41 13.46
N GLN A 55 -7.46 1.99 13.12
CA GLN A 55 -7.73 0.73 12.41
C GLN A 55 -7.09 0.69 11.01
N ALA A 56 -7.20 1.79 10.25
CA ALA A 56 -6.56 1.89 8.94
C ALA A 56 -5.02 1.78 9.05
N SER A 57 -4.43 2.43 10.06
CA SER A 57 -2.99 2.38 10.33
C SER A 57 -2.54 0.98 10.76
N GLU A 58 -3.26 0.33 11.67
CA GLU A 58 -2.97 -1.01 12.16
C GLU A 58 -2.96 -2.03 11.01
N HIS A 59 -3.99 -2.02 10.16
CA HIS A 59 -4.03 -2.92 9.01
C HIS A 59 -2.92 -2.65 8.00
N ALA A 60 -2.56 -1.38 7.78
CA ALA A 60 -1.44 -1.02 6.92
C ALA A 60 -0.10 -1.54 7.49
N MET A 61 0.12 -1.41 8.81
CA MET A 61 1.29 -1.97 9.49
C MET A 61 1.34 -3.50 9.40
N ASN A 62 0.18 -4.15 9.33
CA ASN A 62 0.03 -5.59 9.13
C ASN A 62 0.12 -6.03 7.65
N GLY A 63 0.62 -5.16 6.75
CA GLY A 63 0.90 -5.51 5.36
C GLY A 63 -0.33 -5.55 4.45
N CYS A 64 -1.44 -4.96 4.87
CA CYS A 64 -2.59 -4.76 3.98
C CYS A 64 -2.42 -3.45 3.20
N TYR A 65 -2.69 -3.48 1.90
CA TYR A 65 -3.06 -2.30 1.15
C TYR A 65 -4.49 -1.92 1.53
N VAL A 66 -4.64 -0.79 2.22
CA VAL A 66 -5.91 -0.33 2.79
C VAL A 66 -6.53 0.73 1.89
N LEU A 67 -7.77 0.51 1.47
CA LEU A 67 -8.62 1.53 0.87
C LEU A 67 -9.81 1.80 1.77
N SER A 68 -10.39 3.00 1.65
CA SER A 68 -11.70 3.30 2.22
C SER A 68 -12.76 3.34 1.14
N LEU A 69 -13.98 2.95 1.51
CA LEU A 69 -15.18 3.00 0.68
C LEU A 69 -16.22 3.87 1.36
N ALA A 70 -16.78 4.81 0.60
CA ALA A 70 -17.86 5.68 1.05
C ALA A 70 -18.89 5.86 -0.08
N CYS A 71 -20.11 6.23 0.29
CA CYS A 71 -21.19 6.45 -0.66
C CYS A 71 -22.07 7.65 -0.31
N LYS A 72 -22.74 8.21 -1.31
CA LYS A 72 -23.75 9.24 -1.14
C LYS A 72 -24.91 9.00 -2.08
N GLU A 73 -26.13 9.01 -1.55
CA GLU A 73 -27.35 8.98 -2.37
C GLU A 73 -27.55 10.37 -2.99
N LEU A 74 -27.92 10.40 -4.27
CA LEU A 74 -28.13 11.62 -5.05
C LEU A 74 -29.58 11.70 -5.48
N GLN A 75 -30.16 12.90 -5.42
CA GLN A 75 -31.46 13.17 -6.02
C GLN A 75 -31.37 13.22 -7.56
N GLU A 76 -30.28 13.78 -8.07
CA GLU A 76 -30.02 13.95 -9.50
C GLU A 76 -28.51 13.90 -9.80
N VAL A 77 -28.17 13.65 -11.07
CA VAL A 77 -26.77 13.65 -11.51
C VAL A 77 -26.39 15.07 -11.96
N PRO A 78 -25.38 15.71 -11.33
CA PRO A 78 -24.99 17.06 -11.73
C PRO A 78 -24.47 17.13 -13.17
N THR A 79 -24.87 18.18 -13.89
CA THR A 79 -24.60 18.39 -15.33
C THR A 79 -23.49 19.41 -15.63
N GLN A 80 -22.86 20.00 -14.61
CA GLN A 80 -21.79 20.98 -14.78
C GLN A 80 -20.49 20.37 -15.38
N GLY A 81 -19.47 21.21 -15.59
CA GLY A 81 -18.15 20.78 -16.08
C GLY A 81 -17.48 19.71 -15.19
N ALA A 82 -16.70 18.81 -15.80
CA ALA A 82 -16.27 17.55 -15.19
C ALA A 82 -15.58 17.68 -13.81
N SER A 83 -14.70 18.69 -13.62
CA SER A 83 -13.99 18.89 -12.35
C SER A 83 -14.93 19.35 -11.22
N ALA A 84 -15.76 20.37 -11.49
CA ALA A 84 -16.71 20.91 -10.52
C ALA A 84 -17.74 19.85 -10.09
N VAL A 85 -18.18 19.00 -11.04
CA VAL A 85 -19.09 17.90 -10.72
C VAL A 85 -18.43 16.86 -9.82
N ARG A 86 -17.15 16.53 -10.03
CA ARG A 86 -16.46 15.57 -9.18
C ARG A 86 -16.38 16.04 -7.73
N ASP A 87 -16.09 17.31 -7.50
CA ASP A 87 -16.02 17.87 -6.15
C ASP A 87 -17.37 17.85 -5.43
N GLN A 88 -18.46 18.13 -6.14
CA GLN A 88 -19.83 18.04 -5.61
C GLN A 88 -20.24 16.59 -5.31
N LEU A 89 -19.73 15.63 -6.06
CA LEU A 89 -20.04 14.21 -5.87
C LEU A 89 -19.19 13.56 -4.76
N GLU A 90 -17.93 13.96 -4.63
CA GLU A 90 -16.96 13.46 -3.64
C GLU A 90 -16.86 14.36 -2.40
N CYS A 91 -18.01 14.79 -1.87
CA CYS A 91 -18.15 15.51 -0.60
C CYS A 91 -19.30 14.95 0.23
N GLU A 92 -19.27 15.15 1.56
CA GLU A 92 -20.29 14.70 2.51
C GLU A 92 -20.67 13.22 2.33
N LEU A 93 -19.69 12.39 2.00
CA LEU A 93 -19.90 10.96 1.77
C LEU A 93 -20.19 10.26 3.09
N ARG A 94 -21.07 9.28 3.09
CA ARG A 94 -21.24 8.36 4.22
C ARG A 94 -20.17 7.27 4.12
N PHE A 95 -19.34 7.14 5.14
CA PHE A 95 -18.40 6.03 5.23
C PHE A 95 -19.13 4.69 5.30
N VAL A 96 -18.59 3.69 4.61
CA VAL A 96 -19.14 2.33 4.54
C VAL A 96 -18.19 1.34 5.19
N SER A 97 -16.95 1.25 4.68
CA SER A 97 -15.99 0.26 5.17
C SER A 97 -14.56 0.55 4.76
N LEU A 98 -13.62 -0.12 5.42
CA LEU A 98 -12.28 -0.34 4.90
C LEU A 98 -12.27 -1.55 3.96
N LEU A 99 -11.48 -1.49 2.91
CA LEU A 99 -11.17 -2.61 2.02
C LEU A 99 -9.70 -2.96 2.25
N LEU A 100 -9.45 -4.20 2.65
CA LEU A 100 -8.12 -4.69 2.99
C LEU A 100 -7.66 -5.66 1.90
N PHE A 101 -6.61 -5.28 1.18
CA PHE A 101 -6.00 -6.15 0.18
C PHE A 101 -4.66 -6.61 0.74
N ARG A 102 -4.50 -7.92 0.93
CA ARG A 102 -3.19 -8.48 1.26
C ARG A 102 -2.67 -9.19 0.02
N ASN A 103 -1.48 -8.83 -0.42
CA ASN A 103 -0.80 -9.58 -1.46
C ASN A 103 -0.20 -10.83 -0.79
N GLU A 104 -0.91 -11.95 -0.92
CA GLU A 104 -0.43 -13.21 -0.39
C GLU A 104 0.53 -13.86 -1.38
N LEU A 105 1.57 -14.48 -0.81
CA LEU A 105 2.39 -15.39 -1.58
C LEU A 105 1.52 -16.54 -2.10
N LYS A 106 1.85 -17.06 -3.28
CA LYS A 106 1.26 -18.33 -3.72
C LYS A 106 1.68 -19.41 -2.72
N ASP A 107 0.80 -20.35 -2.42
CA ASP A 107 1.08 -21.43 -1.47
C ASP A 107 2.33 -22.24 -1.87
N SER A 108 2.58 -22.35 -3.18
CA SER A 108 3.74 -23.04 -3.72
C SER A 108 5.04 -22.21 -3.70
N SER A 109 5.01 -20.93 -3.34
CA SER A 109 6.17 -20.04 -3.42
C SER A 109 7.33 -20.55 -2.56
N ALA A 110 7.08 -20.94 -1.32
CA ALA A 110 8.13 -21.45 -0.43
C ALA A 110 8.71 -22.78 -0.96
N ALA A 111 7.86 -23.70 -1.41
CA ALA A 111 8.28 -24.99 -1.97
C ALA A 111 9.11 -24.84 -3.26
N ALA A 112 8.72 -23.90 -4.13
CA ALA A 112 9.45 -23.60 -5.36
C ALA A 112 10.83 -22.99 -5.06
N ILE A 113 10.91 -22.04 -4.13
CA ILE A 113 12.19 -21.44 -3.69
C ILE A 113 13.09 -22.51 -3.06
N ALA A 114 12.54 -23.41 -2.25
CA ALA A 114 13.29 -24.53 -1.69
C ALA A 114 13.84 -25.45 -2.78
N SER A 115 13.02 -25.82 -3.77
CA SER A 115 13.43 -26.68 -4.89
C SER A 115 14.57 -26.07 -5.72
N LEU A 116 14.51 -24.76 -5.97
CA LEU A 116 15.58 -24.02 -6.64
C LEU A 116 16.89 -24.08 -5.84
N LYS A 117 16.83 -23.83 -4.53
CA LYS A 117 18.00 -23.93 -3.65
C LYS A 117 18.58 -25.33 -3.59
N THR A 118 17.74 -26.37 -3.51
CA THR A 118 18.17 -27.77 -3.56
C THR A 118 18.86 -28.13 -4.89
N GLY A 119 18.43 -27.51 -5.98
CA GLY A 119 19.05 -27.65 -7.30
C GLY A 119 20.26 -26.74 -7.55
N ASP A 120 20.85 -26.14 -6.51
CA ASP A 120 22.00 -25.21 -6.60
C ASP A 120 21.74 -23.97 -7.47
N VAL A 121 20.47 -23.55 -7.57
CA VAL A 121 20.07 -22.29 -8.22
C VAL A 121 19.88 -21.24 -7.15
N ARG A 122 20.59 -20.11 -7.25
CA ARG A 122 20.44 -18.96 -6.33
C ARG A 122 19.21 -18.11 -6.70
N PRO A 123 18.11 -18.16 -5.94
CA PRO A 123 16.95 -17.30 -6.20
C PRO A 123 17.24 -15.83 -5.81
N VAL A 124 16.77 -14.88 -6.63
CA VAL A 124 16.89 -13.42 -6.39
C VAL A 124 15.52 -12.79 -6.59
N MET A 125 15.13 -11.88 -5.69
CA MET A 125 13.88 -11.13 -5.78
C MET A 125 14.13 -9.73 -6.35
N VAL A 126 13.38 -9.38 -7.40
CA VAL A 126 13.30 -8.03 -7.96
C VAL A 126 11.86 -7.56 -7.84
N THR A 127 11.62 -6.47 -7.12
CA THR A 127 10.27 -5.92 -6.90
C THR A 127 10.29 -4.39 -7.01
N GLY A 128 9.15 -3.83 -7.43
CA GLY A 128 8.89 -2.38 -7.41
C GLY A 128 8.23 -1.90 -6.11
N ASP A 129 7.91 -2.81 -5.19
CA ASP A 129 7.37 -2.47 -3.88
C ASP A 129 8.44 -1.85 -2.97
N ASN A 130 8.00 -1.27 -1.85
CA ASN A 130 8.92 -0.77 -0.85
C ASN A 130 9.80 -1.90 -0.25
N ALA A 131 10.99 -1.54 0.22
CA ALA A 131 11.97 -2.52 0.74
C ALA A 131 11.47 -3.34 1.95
N GLN A 132 10.55 -2.79 2.76
CA GLN A 132 9.98 -3.49 3.90
C GLN A 132 9.06 -4.64 3.46
N CYS A 133 8.27 -4.42 2.40
CA CYS A 133 7.45 -5.45 1.77
C CYS A 133 8.35 -6.57 1.21
N GLY A 134 9.41 -6.20 0.48
CA GLY A 134 10.40 -7.15 -0.03
C GLY A 134 11.02 -8.01 1.08
N TYR A 135 11.43 -7.38 2.19
CA TYR A 135 11.96 -8.08 3.36
C TYR A 135 10.95 -9.07 3.96
N TYR A 136 9.71 -8.64 4.18
CA TYR A 136 8.66 -9.47 4.74
C TYR A 136 8.37 -10.69 3.86
N ILE A 137 8.19 -10.47 2.56
CA ILE A 137 7.91 -11.54 1.59
C ILE A 137 9.08 -12.51 1.50
N ALA A 138 10.31 -12.00 1.46
CA ALA A 138 11.52 -12.82 1.38
C ALA A 138 11.72 -13.72 2.61
N ARG A 139 11.31 -13.26 3.81
CA ARG A 139 11.25 -14.10 5.01
C ARG A 139 10.13 -15.15 4.91
N LYS A 140 8.93 -14.73 4.51
CA LYS A 140 7.74 -15.59 4.46
C LYS A 140 7.87 -16.75 3.47
N CYS A 141 8.56 -16.57 2.33
CA CYS A 141 8.84 -17.64 1.36
C CYS A 141 10.17 -18.37 1.58
N SER A 142 10.87 -18.13 2.70
CA SER A 142 12.19 -18.71 2.98
C SER A 142 13.25 -18.42 1.89
N LEU A 143 13.09 -17.30 1.16
CA LEU A 143 14.15 -16.79 0.29
C LEU A 143 15.37 -16.43 1.12
N LEU A 144 15.16 -15.79 2.27
CA LEU A 144 16.18 -15.55 3.29
C LEU A 144 16.22 -16.72 4.27
N SER A 145 17.42 -17.18 4.60
CA SER A 145 17.58 -18.21 5.64
C SER A 145 17.28 -17.63 7.03
N PRO A 146 16.79 -18.44 7.98
CA PRO A 146 16.64 -18.02 9.37
C PRO A 146 17.97 -17.44 9.89
N GLY A 147 17.92 -16.32 10.61
CA GLY A 147 19.11 -15.65 11.15
C GLY A 147 19.94 -14.84 10.14
N SER A 148 19.65 -14.89 8.83
CA SER A 148 20.35 -14.02 7.87
C SER A 148 20.17 -12.54 8.23
N ARG A 149 21.27 -11.78 8.27
CA ARG A 149 21.23 -10.33 8.39
C ARG A 149 20.82 -9.72 7.06
N VAL A 150 19.98 -8.68 7.10
CA VAL A 150 19.52 -7.98 5.90
C VAL A 150 19.83 -6.51 6.06
N LEU A 151 20.54 -5.93 5.09
CA LEU A 151 20.95 -4.55 5.09
C LEU A 151 20.19 -3.78 4.01
N LEU A 152 19.61 -2.64 4.38
CA LEU A 152 18.97 -1.70 3.47
C LEU A 152 19.93 -0.55 3.17
N ALA A 153 20.28 -0.40 1.90
CA ALA A 153 21.01 0.76 1.40
C ALA A 153 20.05 1.90 1.03
N LYS A 154 20.36 3.13 1.45
CA LYS A 154 19.71 4.35 0.98
C LYS A 154 20.79 5.34 0.52
N THR A 155 20.61 5.90 -0.66
CA THR A 155 21.46 6.99 -1.13
C THR A 155 21.03 8.30 -0.48
N GLN A 156 21.92 8.98 0.23
CA GLN A 156 21.75 10.37 0.62
C GLN A 156 22.50 11.28 -0.37
N LYS A 157 21.87 12.40 -0.73
CA LYS A 157 22.56 13.47 -1.45
C LYS A 157 23.11 14.44 -0.41
N SER A 158 24.44 14.51 -0.32
CA SER A 158 25.16 15.62 0.29
C SER A 158 25.70 16.53 -0.82
N ASP A 159 25.90 17.82 -0.54
CA ASP A 159 26.25 18.88 -1.51
C ASP A 159 27.52 18.62 -2.35
N ALA A 160 28.34 17.61 -2.00
CA ALA A 160 29.54 17.23 -2.76
C ALA A 160 29.64 15.74 -3.13
N GLU A 161 28.91 14.82 -2.49
CA GLU A 161 29.07 13.37 -2.72
C GLU A 161 27.76 12.57 -2.54
N ARG A 162 27.63 11.47 -3.29
CA ARG A 162 26.56 10.48 -3.13
C ARG A 162 27.00 9.46 -2.09
N LEU A 163 26.54 9.63 -0.86
CA LEU A 163 26.84 8.69 0.22
C LEU A 163 25.74 7.62 0.31
N VAL A 164 26.15 6.39 0.58
CA VAL A 164 25.22 5.28 0.86
C VAL A 164 25.17 5.07 2.36
N GLU A 165 23.97 5.23 2.92
CA GLU A 165 23.68 4.90 4.30
C GLU A 165 23.08 3.49 4.36
N TRP A 166 23.64 2.63 5.20
CA TRP A 166 23.16 1.27 5.39
C TRP A 166 22.47 1.13 6.75
N ARG A 167 21.39 0.36 6.81
CA ARG A 167 20.72 0.01 8.08
C ARG A 167 20.27 -1.44 8.09
N GLU A 168 20.36 -2.08 9.25
CA GLU A 168 19.87 -3.44 9.43
C GLU A 168 18.33 -3.48 9.51
N MET A 169 17.73 -4.40 8.76
CA MET A 169 16.29 -4.56 8.65
C MET A 169 15.78 -5.57 9.69
N GLY A 170 14.71 -5.22 10.40
CA GLY A 170 14.09 -6.08 11.42
C GLY A 170 14.64 -5.90 12.84
N VAL A 171 15.57 -4.96 13.05
CA VAL A 171 16.08 -4.59 14.38
C VAL A 171 15.62 -3.17 14.73
N ALA A 172 14.80 -3.04 15.77
CA ALA A 172 14.34 -1.73 16.23
C ALA A 172 15.52 -0.90 16.77
N GLY A 173 15.69 0.33 16.26
CA GLY A 173 16.78 1.21 16.69
C GLY A 173 18.16 0.89 16.10
N ALA A 174 18.23 0.10 15.01
CA ALA A 174 19.49 -0.19 14.34
C ALA A 174 20.24 1.09 13.93
N CYS A 175 21.51 1.19 14.33
CA CYS A 175 22.40 2.28 13.94
C CYS A 175 22.65 2.26 12.43
N SER A 176 22.96 3.44 11.88
CA SER A 176 23.47 3.53 10.51
C SER A 176 24.89 2.97 10.43
N LEU A 177 25.17 2.28 9.32
CA LEU A 177 26.48 1.72 9.01
C LEU A 177 27.04 2.44 7.77
N SER A 178 28.36 2.66 7.77
CA SER A 178 29.11 3.08 6.59
C SER A 178 29.32 1.90 5.62
N THR A 179 29.65 2.19 4.37
CA THR A 179 29.98 1.15 3.38
C THR A 179 31.17 0.29 3.82
N GLU A 180 32.22 0.89 4.41
CA GLU A 180 33.38 0.15 4.94
C GLU A 180 32.98 -0.84 6.05
N GLN A 181 32.09 -0.42 6.96
CA GLN A 181 31.59 -1.31 8.01
C GLN A 181 30.80 -2.49 7.43
N VAL A 182 30.02 -2.26 6.37
CA VAL A 182 29.29 -3.32 5.67
C VAL A 182 30.24 -4.27 4.93
N GLU A 183 31.28 -3.76 4.27
CA GLU A 183 32.30 -4.59 3.64
C GLU A 183 33.01 -5.49 4.65
N GLY A 184 33.37 -4.95 5.82
CA GLY A 184 33.93 -5.74 6.92
C GLY A 184 33.02 -6.87 7.39
N LEU A 185 31.71 -6.62 7.46
CA LEU A 185 30.72 -7.66 7.81
C LEU A 185 30.58 -8.75 6.75
N MET A 186 30.68 -8.39 5.46
CA MET A 186 30.61 -9.36 4.36
C MET A 186 31.84 -10.26 4.34
N LEU A 187 33.02 -9.72 4.66
CA LEU A 187 34.27 -10.49 4.73
C LEU A 187 34.32 -11.40 5.97
N ALA A 188 33.81 -10.95 7.11
CA ALA A 188 33.78 -11.73 8.34
C ALA A 188 32.78 -12.91 8.33
N GLY A 189 31.78 -12.88 7.44
CA GLY A 189 30.78 -13.96 7.29
C GLY A 189 31.12 -14.99 6.21
N ALA A 190 32.31 -14.94 5.63
CA ALA A 190 32.78 -15.84 4.57
C ALA A 190 33.66 -17.00 5.07
N GLU A 191 33.86 -17.12 6.39
CA GLU A 191 34.45 -18.29 7.09
C GLU A 191 33.36 -19.20 7.67
#